data_AF-A0A518KER9-F1
#
_entry.id   AF-A0A518KER9-F1
#
_cell.length_a   1.000
_cell.length_b   1.000
_cell.length_c   1.000
_cell.angle_alpha   90.00
_cell.angle_beta   90.00
_cell.angle_gamma   90.00
#
_symmetry.space_group_name_H-M   'P 1'
#
loop_
_entity.id
_entity.type
_entity.pdbx_description
1 polymer ?
#
loop_
_entity_poly.entity_id
_entity_poly.type
_entity_poly.pdbx_seq_one_letter_code
_entity_poly.pdbx_strand_id
1 'polypeptide(L)'
;MPLAPDETPTQWYAGPSARPSSSVAAISLRLRDTTRAGGAPEDQTVKGFPSGQPSDASRRDQQMLWVDGVGGYLVTLAEQLVIGQPGVGSSDGPDLPILADLSRRHARLARTGGRYVLTPYGPANLNGKKLDGPAVVEDGAVIELGSVALRLRRPHALSASAILTIESGHRSVPAADAILLMAESCVLGPKPHSHIRCPDWRDEAILFRGPGGLVCRSSGALVVDGRPADGAVPVSPGHRIEGQDFALSVEPVQEA
;
A
#
# COMPACT_ATOMS: atom_id res chain seq x y z
N MET A 1 -14.80 -70.22 -44.55
CA MET A 1 -15.75 -70.43 -43.42
C MET A 1 -15.35 -71.74 -42.75
N PRO A 2 -15.36 -71.84 -41.41
CA PRO A 2 -16.30 -71.23 -40.44
C PRO A 2 -15.57 -70.24 -39.46
N LEU A 3 -16.13 -69.20 -38.79
CA LEU A 3 -17.25 -69.03 -37.83
C LEU A 3 -17.17 -70.06 -36.67
N ALA A 4 -17.18 -69.78 -35.38
CA ALA A 4 -17.52 -68.61 -34.57
C ALA A 4 -16.90 -68.80 -33.13
N PRO A 5 -17.51 -68.38 -31.99
CA PRO A 5 -17.08 -67.22 -31.19
C PRO A 5 -16.80 -67.54 -29.70
N ASP A 6 -16.24 -66.59 -28.95
CA ASP A 6 -16.53 -66.34 -27.51
C ASP A 6 -15.85 -65.01 -27.11
N GLU A 7 -16.59 -63.93 -26.81
CA GLU A 7 -16.99 -63.51 -25.45
C GLU A 7 -15.82 -63.60 -24.45
N THR A 8 -15.30 -62.57 -23.78
CA THR A 8 -15.80 -61.28 -23.28
C THR A 8 -14.56 -60.41 -22.95
N PRO A 9 -14.63 -59.06 -22.98
CA PRO A 9 -13.51 -58.20 -22.59
C PRO A 9 -13.44 -58.06 -21.07
N THR A 10 -12.32 -58.48 -20.47
CA THR A 10 -12.00 -58.20 -19.06
C THR A 10 -11.64 -56.72 -18.89
N GLN A 11 -12.59 -55.98 -18.32
CA GLN A 11 -12.39 -54.67 -17.71
C GLN A 11 -11.52 -54.80 -16.45
N TRP A 12 -11.11 -53.68 -15.85
CA TRP A 12 -10.38 -53.51 -14.58
C TRP A 12 -8.85 -53.40 -14.69
N TYR A 13 -8.36 -52.21 -15.04
CA TYR A 13 -7.74 -51.30 -14.07
C TYR A 13 -7.72 -49.87 -14.63
N ALA A 14 -8.59 -49.03 -14.09
CA ALA A 14 -8.58 -47.59 -14.29
C ALA A 14 -7.55 -46.97 -13.34
N GLY A 15 -6.51 -46.34 -13.88
CA GLY A 15 -5.62 -45.43 -13.15
C GLY A 15 -5.81 -44.01 -13.69
N PRO A 16 -6.33 -43.05 -12.92
CA PRO A 16 -6.53 -41.70 -13.43
C PRO A 16 -5.19 -40.94 -13.49
N SER A 17 -4.85 -40.52 -14.70
CA SER A 17 -3.86 -39.49 -15.02
C SER A 17 -4.28 -38.15 -14.39
N ALA A 18 -3.67 -37.80 -13.25
CA ALA A 18 -3.84 -36.49 -12.62
C ALA A 18 -2.94 -35.45 -13.32
N ARG A 19 -3.57 -34.55 -14.08
CA ARG A 19 -3.01 -33.25 -14.48
C ARG A 19 -3.11 -32.29 -13.28
N PRO A 20 -2.11 -31.44 -13.00
CA PRO A 20 -2.28 -30.41 -11.99
C PRO A 20 -3.30 -29.38 -12.48
N SER A 21 -4.44 -29.31 -11.80
CA SER A 21 -5.47 -28.31 -12.04
C SER A 21 -5.12 -26.99 -11.36
N SER A 22 -5.28 -25.92 -12.13
CA SER A 22 -5.16 -24.51 -11.77
C SER A 22 -6.02 -24.13 -10.55
N SER A 23 -5.39 -23.69 -9.45
CA SER A 23 -6.07 -23.02 -8.34
C SER A 23 -5.75 -21.52 -8.34
N VAL A 24 -6.26 -20.81 -9.35
CA VAL A 24 -6.22 -19.33 -9.42
C VAL A 24 -7.65 -18.75 -9.35
N ALA A 25 -8.69 -19.57 -9.15
CA ALA A 25 -10.09 -19.13 -9.21
C ALA A 25 -10.87 -19.15 -7.87
N ALA A 26 -10.27 -19.56 -6.75
CA ALA A 26 -11.03 -19.82 -5.51
C ALA A 26 -11.06 -18.68 -4.46
N ILE A 27 -10.42 -17.53 -4.72
CA ILE A 27 -10.44 -16.36 -3.80
C ILE A 27 -11.05 -15.14 -4.52
N SER A 28 -12.22 -15.32 -5.14
CA SER A 28 -13.00 -14.23 -5.75
C SER A 28 -14.52 -14.40 -5.60
N LEU A 29 -14.97 -15.20 -4.63
CA LEU A 29 -16.39 -15.45 -4.41
C LEU A 29 -16.76 -15.43 -2.92
N ARG A 30 -16.47 -14.30 -2.24
CA ARG A 30 -17.17 -13.86 -1.00
C ARG A 30 -17.25 -12.34 -0.91
N LEU A 31 -17.69 -11.70 -1.99
CA LEU A 31 -17.94 -10.25 -2.05
C LEU A 31 -19.21 -9.89 -2.81
N ARG A 32 -20.19 -10.80 -2.79
CA ARG A 32 -21.54 -10.55 -3.31
C ARG A 32 -22.51 -11.08 -2.27
N ASP A 33 -22.96 -10.20 -1.38
CA ASP A 33 -24.25 -10.28 -0.72
C ASP A 33 -24.40 -9.09 0.24
N THR A 34 -24.65 -7.89 -0.31
CA THR A 34 -25.48 -6.83 0.30
C THR A 34 -25.78 -5.74 -0.75
N THR A 35 -26.37 -6.12 -1.89
CA THR A 35 -27.08 -5.17 -2.75
C THR A 35 -28.57 -5.41 -2.57
N ARG A 36 -29.22 -4.56 -1.76
CA ARG A 36 -30.66 -4.32 -1.88
C ARG A 36 -30.90 -2.82 -1.96
N ALA A 37 -31.67 -2.46 -2.98
CA ALA A 37 -31.99 -1.12 -3.44
C ALA A 37 -32.76 -0.26 -2.41
N GLY A 38 -32.53 1.05 -2.46
CA GLY A 38 -33.45 2.04 -1.90
C GLY A 38 -32.80 3.42 -1.63
N GLY A 39 -33.24 4.45 -2.36
CA GLY A 39 -33.10 5.86 -1.95
C GLY A 39 -32.11 6.70 -2.77
N ALA A 40 -32.60 7.79 -3.36
CA ALA A 40 -31.79 8.84 -3.99
C ALA A 40 -30.83 9.49 -2.97
N PRO A 41 -29.67 10.03 -3.38
CA PRO A 41 -28.70 10.57 -2.45
C PRO A 41 -29.20 11.92 -1.91
N GLU A 42 -29.68 11.92 -0.67
CA GLU A 42 -29.79 13.14 0.12
C GLU A 42 -28.39 13.66 0.42
N ASP A 43 -28.27 14.99 0.30
CA ASP A 43 -27.13 15.83 0.63
C ASP A 43 -26.65 15.58 2.08
N GLN A 44 -25.72 14.62 2.22
CA GLN A 44 -25.04 14.38 3.48
C GLN A 44 -23.99 15.46 3.69
N THR A 45 -24.45 16.54 4.32
CA THR A 45 -23.60 17.51 5.01
C THR A 45 -22.68 16.75 5.96
N VAL A 46 -21.40 16.63 5.58
CA VAL A 46 -20.37 15.97 6.38
C VAL A 46 -20.24 16.73 7.70
N LYS A 47 -20.73 16.13 8.79
CA LYS A 47 -20.55 16.65 10.15
C LYS A 47 -19.05 16.71 10.47
N GLY A 48 -18.67 17.79 11.15
CA GLY A 48 -17.29 18.27 11.31
C GLY A 48 -16.25 17.19 11.59
N PHE A 49 -15.15 17.27 10.84
CA PHE A 49 -13.96 16.47 11.08
C PHE A 49 -13.34 16.89 12.42
N PRO A 50 -13.01 15.96 13.32
CA PRO A 50 -12.19 16.31 14.47
C PRO A 50 -10.88 16.90 13.93
N SER A 51 -10.48 18.04 14.48
CA SER A 51 -9.15 18.63 14.30
C SER A 51 -8.12 17.70 14.94
N GLY A 52 -7.82 16.59 14.26
CA GLY A 52 -6.99 15.52 14.77
C GLY A 52 -5.60 16.05 15.12
N GLN A 53 -5.26 16.03 16.40
CA GLN A 53 -3.87 16.00 16.84
C GLN A 53 -3.17 14.78 16.20
N PRO A 54 -1.85 14.83 15.96
CA PRO A 54 -1.13 13.64 15.52
C PRO A 54 -1.19 12.69 16.71
N SER A 55 -1.83 11.54 16.54
CA SER A 55 -1.78 10.59 17.62
C SER A 55 -0.37 10.01 17.62
N ASP A 56 0.19 9.82 18.80
CA ASP A 56 1.40 9.02 18.97
C ASP A 56 1.24 7.63 18.30
N ALA A 57 -0.01 7.15 18.22
CA ALA A 57 -0.40 5.96 17.47
C ALA A 57 -0.11 6.03 15.96
N SER A 58 -0.37 7.15 15.25
CA SER A 58 -0.15 7.22 13.80
C SER A 58 1.33 7.16 13.42
N ARG A 59 2.22 7.60 14.31
CA ARG A 59 3.68 7.48 14.15
C ARG A 59 4.21 6.09 14.50
N ARG A 60 3.63 5.43 15.51
CA ARG A 60 3.91 4.01 15.80
C ARG A 60 3.47 3.07 14.66
N ASP A 61 2.53 3.53 13.84
CA ASP A 61 2.09 2.84 12.61
C ASP A 61 3.03 3.11 11.41
N GLN A 62 4.15 3.80 11.61
CA GLN A 62 5.13 4.08 10.56
C GLN A 62 6.39 3.23 10.67
N GLN A 63 6.87 2.81 9.49
CA GLN A 63 8.11 2.06 9.34
C GLN A 63 8.83 2.56 8.09
N MET A 64 10.16 2.57 8.12
CA MET A 64 10.95 2.73 6.90
C MET A 64 11.04 1.37 6.21
N LEU A 65 10.62 1.30 4.96
CA LEU A 65 10.80 0.14 4.09
C LEU A 65 11.97 0.42 3.15
N TRP A 66 13.02 -0.39 3.27
CA TRP A 66 14.16 -0.35 2.37
C TRP A 66 13.99 -1.43 1.31
N VAL A 67 14.05 -1.01 0.05
CA VAL A 67 13.95 -1.88 -1.12
C VAL A 67 15.27 -1.80 -1.87
N ASP A 68 16.01 -2.90 -1.89
CA ASP A 68 17.38 -2.94 -2.41
C ASP A 68 17.41 -2.57 -3.90
N GLY A 69 18.36 -1.69 -4.27
CA GLY A 69 18.46 -1.12 -5.62
C GLY A 69 17.30 -0.21 -6.06
N VAL A 70 16.31 0.06 -5.20
CA VAL A 70 15.12 0.84 -5.57
C VAL A 70 14.97 2.12 -4.73
N GLY A 71 14.98 2.03 -3.39
CA GLY A 71 14.84 3.20 -2.53
C GLY A 71 14.30 2.92 -1.13
N GLY A 72 14.21 3.99 -0.33
CA GLY A 72 13.61 4.02 1.00
C GLY A 72 12.21 4.64 0.99
N TYR A 73 11.24 3.95 1.57
CA TYR A 73 9.84 4.36 1.59
C TYR A 73 9.34 4.49 3.02
N LEU A 74 8.82 5.67 3.38
CA LEU A 74 8.11 5.81 4.65
C LEU A 74 6.72 5.17 4.50
N VAL A 75 6.54 4.00 5.09
CA VAL A 75 5.26 3.29 5.09
C VAL A 75 4.46 3.77 6.29
N THR A 76 3.21 4.18 6.07
CA THR A 76 2.24 4.44 7.14
C THR A 76 1.04 3.53 7.02
N LEU A 77 0.65 2.91 8.13
CA LEU A 77 -0.59 2.15 8.26
C LEU A 77 -1.76 2.99 8.79
N ALA A 78 -1.51 4.23 9.19
CA ALA A 78 -2.55 5.13 9.66
C ALA A 78 -3.51 5.50 8.53
N GLU A 79 -4.78 5.75 8.88
CA GLU A 79 -5.78 6.21 7.91
C GLU A 79 -5.63 7.70 7.55
N GLN A 80 -4.84 8.44 8.33
CA GLN A 80 -4.57 9.85 8.11
C GLN A 80 -3.10 10.16 8.32
N LEU A 81 -2.65 11.20 7.62
CA LEU A 81 -1.30 11.72 7.64
C LEU A 81 -1.35 13.24 7.75
N VAL A 82 -0.86 13.79 8.84
CA VAL A 82 -0.63 15.23 9.00
C VAL A 82 0.71 15.59 8.39
N ILE A 83 0.71 16.64 7.56
CA ILE A 83 1.89 17.13 6.83
C ILE A 83 2.25 18.51 7.40
N GLY A 84 3.54 18.77 7.63
CA GLY A 84 4.00 20.07 8.13
C GLY A 84 5.50 20.16 8.30
N GLN A 85 5.93 21.21 8.99
CA GLN A 85 7.34 21.41 9.35
C GLN A 85 7.76 20.48 10.49
N PRO A 86 9.02 19.98 10.52
CA PRO A 86 9.57 19.27 11.66
C PRO A 86 9.38 20.03 12.98
N GLY A 87 8.96 19.31 14.02
CA GLY A 87 8.85 19.83 15.38
C GLY A 87 10.21 19.92 16.09
N VAL A 88 10.23 20.56 17.26
CA VAL A 88 11.39 20.54 18.17
C VAL A 88 11.21 19.36 19.12
N GLY A 89 11.84 18.23 18.80
CA GLY A 89 11.77 16.99 19.57
C GLY A 89 10.72 15.97 19.10
N SER A 90 10.79 14.80 19.73
CA SER A 90 10.22 13.53 19.28
C SER A 90 8.71 13.51 19.12
N SER A 91 7.97 14.23 19.98
CA SER A 91 6.51 14.12 20.10
C SER A 91 5.70 15.33 19.59
N ASP A 92 6.33 16.44 19.19
CA ASP A 92 5.62 17.69 18.79
C ASP A 92 5.53 17.92 17.27
N GLY A 93 5.90 16.93 16.45
CA GLY A 93 5.89 17.07 14.99
C GLY A 93 4.63 16.54 14.28
N PRO A 94 4.48 16.81 12.96
CA PRO A 94 3.50 16.15 12.10
C PRO A 94 3.88 14.69 11.81
N ASP A 95 2.97 13.93 11.18
CA ASP A 95 3.23 12.53 10.76
C ASP A 95 4.18 12.46 9.56
N LEU A 96 4.09 13.43 8.65
CA LEU A 96 5.04 13.65 7.56
C LEU A 96 5.68 15.03 7.72
N PRO A 97 6.81 15.11 8.43
CA PRO A 97 7.58 16.34 8.51
C PRO A 97 8.40 16.54 7.24
N ILE A 98 8.35 17.75 6.67
CA ILE A 98 9.08 18.13 5.46
C ILE A 98 9.92 19.36 5.77
N LEU A 99 11.21 19.32 5.45
CA LEU A 99 12.14 20.44 5.60
C LEU A 99 11.83 21.53 4.57
N ALA A 100 10.86 22.37 4.90
CA ALA A 100 10.38 23.49 4.10
C ALA A 100 9.71 24.54 5.00
N ASP A 101 9.39 25.70 4.42
CA ASP A 101 8.60 26.76 5.09
C ASP A 101 7.11 26.38 5.10
N LEU A 102 6.80 25.38 5.92
CA LEU A 102 5.44 24.92 6.19
C LEU A 102 5.03 25.35 7.58
N SER A 103 3.73 25.44 7.80
CA SER A 103 3.21 25.47 9.16
C SER A 103 3.53 24.14 9.86
N ARG A 104 3.69 24.13 11.19
CA ARG A 104 3.87 22.89 11.98
C ARG A 104 2.83 21.81 11.62
N ARG A 105 1.60 22.24 11.33
CA ARG A 105 0.52 21.45 10.76
C ARG A 105 -0.05 22.23 9.60
N HIS A 106 0.32 21.85 8.39
CA HIS A 106 -0.05 22.63 7.21
C HIS A 106 -1.26 22.03 6.48
N ALA A 107 -1.33 20.71 6.43
CA ALA A 107 -2.48 19.99 5.90
C ALA A 107 -2.61 18.60 6.52
N ARG A 108 -3.78 17.99 6.35
CA ARG A 108 -4.04 16.59 6.69
C ARG A 108 -4.57 15.88 5.46
N LEU A 109 -3.95 14.76 5.11
CA LEU A 109 -4.41 13.85 4.07
C LEU A 109 -5.01 12.61 4.74
N ALA A 110 -6.28 12.32 4.49
CA ALA A 110 -6.96 11.18 5.10
C ALA A 110 -7.60 10.29 4.04
N ARG A 111 -7.54 8.97 4.26
CA ARG A 111 -8.31 7.99 3.50
C ARG A 111 -9.69 7.87 4.13
N THR A 112 -10.74 8.12 3.36
CA THR A 112 -12.14 8.06 3.81
C THR A 112 -13.00 7.45 2.71
N GLY A 113 -13.67 6.33 3.00
CA GLY A 113 -14.50 5.63 2.02
C GLY A 113 -13.75 5.25 0.73
N GLY A 114 -12.48 4.84 0.84
CA GLY A 114 -11.64 4.46 -0.30
C GLY A 114 -11.13 5.63 -1.17
N ARG A 115 -11.37 6.88 -0.76
CA ARG A 115 -10.85 8.10 -1.41
C ARG A 115 -9.90 8.83 -0.49
N TYR A 116 -9.00 9.63 -1.06
CA TYR A 116 -8.14 10.51 -0.30
C TYR A 116 -8.75 11.91 -0.25
N VAL A 117 -8.77 12.50 0.94
CA VAL A 117 -9.28 13.85 1.19
C VAL A 117 -8.18 14.68 1.83
N LEU A 118 -7.82 15.78 1.18
CA LEU A 118 -6.91 16.78 1.73
C LEU A 118 -7.72 17.83 2.48
N THR A 119 -7.40 18.04 3.75
CA THR A 119 -7.92 19.15 4.57
C THR A 119 -6.78 20.14 4.79
N PRO A 120 -6.80 21.33 4.14
CA PRO A 120 -5.79 22.34 4.37
C PRO A 120 -6.03 23.07 5.72
N TYR A 121 -4.94 23.35 6.44
CA TYR A 121 -4.95 24.25 7.61
C TYR A 121 -4.28 25.60 7.30
N GLY A 122 -3.43 25.63 6.28
CA GLY A 122 -2.86 26.83 5.69
C GLY A 122 -3.14 26.92 4.18
N PRO A 123 -2.54 27.90 3.48
CA PRO A 123 -2.70 28.06 2.03
C PRO A 123 -2.28 26.81 1.26
N ALA A 124 -3.20 26.25 0.48
CA ALA A 124 -2.94 25.07 -0.34
C ALA A 124 -3.61 25.19 -1.71
N ASN A 125 -3.02 24.57 -2.72
CA ASN A 125 -3.65 24.35 -4.01
C ASN A 125 -3.75 22.86 -4.31
N LEU A 126 -4.70 22.49 -5.15
CA LEU A 126 -4.82 21.18 -5.77
C LEU A 126 -4.87 21.36 -7.28
N ASN A 127 -3.90 20.80 -8.00
CA ASN A 127 -3.74 20.96 -9.45
C ASN A 127 -3.75 22.44 -9.88
N GLY A 128 -3.02 23.29 -9.16
CA GLY A 128 -2.93 24.74 -9.41
C GLY A 128 -4.16 25.56 -9.02
N LYS A 129 -5.20 24.93 -8.46
CA LYS A 129 -6.41 25.63 -7.97
C LYS A 129 -6.35 25.78 -6.46
N LYS A 130 -6.51 27.01 -5.97
CA LYS A 130 -6.59 27.30 -4.54
C LYS A 130 -7.72 26.52 -3.88
N LEU A 131 -7.43 25.96 -2.71
CA LEU A 131 -8.41 25.31 -1.85
C LEU A 131 -8.89 26.26 -0.75
N ASP A 132 -10.21 26.36 -0.59
CA ASP A 132 -10.86 27.09 0.50
C ASP A 132 -11.44 26.13 1.57
N GLY A 133 -11.20 24.82 1.44
CA GLY A 133 -11.69 23.79 2.34
C GLY A 133 -11.23 22.36 1.95
N PRO A 134 -11.78 21.32 2.59
CA PRO A 134 -11.46 19.94 2.26
C PRO A 134 -11.79 19.59 0.80
N ALA A 135 -10.90 18.83 0.14
CA ALA A 135 -11.07 18.42 -1.25
C ALA A 135 -10.62 16.97 -1.48
N VAL A 136 -11.28 16.28 -2.41
CA VAL A 136 -10.88 14.93 -2.85
C VAL A 136 -9.62 15.02 -3.72
N VAL A 137 -8.64 14.18 -3.43
CA VAL A 137 -7.39 14.06 -4.18
C VAL A 137 -7.45 12.80 -5.04
N GLU A 138 -7.51 13.00 -6.36
CA GLU A 138 -7.55 11.92 -7.34
C GLU A 138 -6.13 11.39 -7.67
N ASP A 139 -6.05 10.24 -8.33
CA ASP A 139 -4.77 9.71 -8.85
C ASP A 139 -4.11 10.73 -9.79
N GLY A 140 -2.81 10.95 -9.60
CA GLY A 140 -2.01 11.87 -10.39
C GLY A 140 -2.10 13.32 -9.94
N ALA A 141 -2.98 13.66 -8.99
CA ALA A 141 -3.14 15.03 -8.54
C ALA A 141 -1.90 15.55 -7.82
N VAL A 142 -1.60 16.82 -8.04
CA VAL A 142 -0.52 17.56 -7.39
C VAL A 142 -1.14 18.44 -6.30
N ILE A 143 -0.71 18.20 -5.06
CA ILE A 143 -1.00 19.00 -3.88
C ILE A 143 0.14 20.00 -3.70
N GLU A 144 -0.17 21.29 -3.62
CA GLU A 144 0.81 22.34 -3.38
C GLU A 144 0.55 22.98 -2.02
N LEU A 145 1.56 22.97 -1.15
CA LEU A 145 1.57 23.50 0.21
C LEU A 145 2.72 24.52 0.31
N GLY A 146 2.45 25.80 0.06
CA GLY A 146 3.51 26.81 -0.06
C GLY A 146 4.50 26.47 -1.20
N SER A 147 5.78 26.30 -0.88
CA SER A 147 6.81 25.87 -1.86
C SER A 147 6.86 24.36 -2.10
N VAL A 148 6.12 23.57 -1.32
CA VAL A 148 6.14 22.11 -1.39
C VAL A 148 5.08 21.61 -2.37
N ALA A 149 5.52 20.91 -3.42
CA ALA A 149 4.66 20.15 -4.31
C ALA A 149 4.75 18.65 -3.99
N LEU A 150 3.59 18.01 -3.83
CA LEU A 150 3.42 16.58 -3.54
C LEU A 150 2.52 15.96 -4.61
N ARG A 151 2.92 14.85 -5.23
CA ARG A 151 2.06 14.11 -6.15
C ARG A 151 1.51 12.85 -5.50
N LEU A 152 0.19 12.69 -5.51
CA LEU A 152 -0.47 11.47 -5.07
C LEU A 152 -0.66 10.54 -6.27
N ARG A 153 -0.22 9.28 -6.15
CA ARG A 153 -0.50 8.21 -7.11
C ARG A 153 -1.22 7.04 -6.45
N ARG A 154 -2.14 6.42 -7.17
CA ARG A 154 -2.82 5.17 -6.83
C ARG A 154 -2.63 4.16 -7.95
N PRO A 155 -1.47 3.49 -8.02
CA PRO A 155 -1.08 2.69 -9.20
C PRO A 155 -1.99 1.48 -9.45
N HIS A 156 -2.64 0.95 -8.42
CA HIS A 156 -3.43 -0.27 -8.51
C HIS A 156 -4.92 -0.03 -8.22
N ALA A 157 -5.80 -0.31 -9.19
CA ALA A 157 -7.23 0.00 -9.12
C ALA A 157 -7.99 -0.71 -7.97
N LEU A 158 -7.55 -1.91 -7.58
CA LEU A 158 -8.18 -2.70 -6.51
C LEU A 158 -7.54 -2.48 -5.12
N SER A 159 -6.57 -1.56 -5.02
CA SER A 159 -5.99 -1.18 -3.73
C SER A 159 -6.31 0.27 -3.42
N ALA A 160 -6.62 0.55 -2.16
CA ALA A 160 -6.73 1.92 -1.69
C ALA A 160 -5.37 2.48 -1.25
N SER A 161 -4.27 1.73 -1.38
CA SER A 161 -2.93 2.22 -1.11
C SER A 161 -2.51 3.30 -2.11
N ALA A 162 -1.79 4.30 -1.63
CA ALA A 162 -1.27 5.38 -2.45
C ALA A 162 0.21 5.65 -2.16
N ILE A 163 0.88 6.20 -3.17
CA ILE A 163 2.23 6.73 -3.07
C ILE A 163 2.13 8.26 -3.11
N LEU A 164 2.79 8.92 -2.17
CA LEU A 164 2.94 10.36 -2.12
C LEU A 164 4.42 10.70 -2.34
N THR A 165 4.72 11.42 -3.42
CA THR A 165 6.10 11.79 -3.78
C THR A 165 6.30 13.30 -3.65
N ILE A 166 7.41 13.73 -3.07
CA ILE A 166 7.79 15.14 -2.99
C ILE A 166 8.48 15.54 -4.30
N GLU A 167 7.88 16.44 -5.07
CA GLU A 167 8.36 16.80 -6.43
C GLU A 167 9.12 18.13 -6.45
N SER A 168 9.04 18.86 -5.35
CA SER A 168 9.62 20.19 -5.18
C SER A 168 11.09 20.19 -4.70
N GLY A 169 11.72 19.01 -4.62
CA GLY A 169 13.12 18.85 -4.18
C GLY A 169 13.34 18.94 -2.66
N HIS A 170 12.31 19.24 -1.88
CA HIS A 170 12.36 19.19 -0.41
C HIS A 170 12.47 17.75 0.10
N ARG A 171 12.90 17.58 1.35
CA ARG A 171 13.10 16.26 1.97
C ARG A 171 12.16 16.05 3.15
N SER A 172 11.63 14.83 3.25
CA SER A 172 10.96 14.38 4.47
C SER A 172 11.97 14.10 5.59
N VAL A 173 11.49 13.98 6.82
CA VAL A 173 12.28 13.51 7.97
C VAL A 173 11.55 12.32 8.64
N PRO A 174 12.10 11.09 8.64
CA PRO A 174 13.32 10.68 7.97
C PRO A 174 13.26 10.86 6.45
N ALA A 175 14.42 10.91 5.81
CA ALA A 175 14.51 11.02 4.36
C ALA A 175 13.93 9.75 3.72
N ALA A 176 12.91 9.93 2.90
CA ALA A 176 12.29 8.88 2.11
C ALA A 176 12.19 9.35 0.65
N ASP A 177 12.33 8.41 -0.29
CA ASP A 177 12.13 8.66 -1.72
C ASP A 177 10.64 8.86 -2.04
N ALA A 178 9.76 8.19 -1.29
CA ALA A 178 8.33 8.45 -1.29
C ALA A 178 7.66 7.95 0.01
N ILE A 179 6.42 8.37 0.22
CA ILE A 179 5.59 7.95 1.35
C ILE A 179 4.53 6.98 0.83
N LEU A 180 4.51 5.76 1.38
CA LEU A 180 3.51 4.75 1.09
C LEU A 180 2.38 4.83 2.13
N LEU A 181 1.25 5.39 1.71
CA LEU A 181 -0.01 5.40 2.46
C LEU A 181 -0.69 4.04 2.27
N MET A 182 -0.22 3.02 2.99
CA MET A 182 -0.65 1.65 2.75
C MET A 182 -2.09 1.44 3.24
N ALA A 183 -2.92 0.81 2.43
CA ALA A 183 -4.22 0.28 2.81
C ALA A 183 -4.07 -1.20 3.16
N GLU A 184 -4.85 -2.09 2.55
CA GLU A 184 -4.85 -3.51 2.82
C GLU A 184 -3.66 -4.21 2.18
N SER A 185 -3.22 -3.73 1.01
CA SER A 185 -2.13 -4.33 0.24
C SER A 185 -1.29 -3.33 -0.55
N CYS A 186 -0.02 -3.64 -0.72
CA CYS A 186 0.94 -2.94 -1.56
C CYS A 186 1.66 -3.98 -2.43
N VAL A 187 1.94 -3.61 -3.68
CA VAL A 187 2.60 -4.47 -4.66
C VAL A 187 3.92 -3.81 -5.04
N LEU A 188 5.00 -4.56 -4.91
CA LEU A 188 6.33 -4.22 -5.38
C LEU A 188 6.65 -5.14 -6.56
N GLY A 189 7.18 -4.59 -7.65
CA GLY A 189 7.56 -5.41 -8.81
C GLY A 189 7.61 -4.63 -10.11
N PRO A 190 7.82 -5.30 -11.26
CA PRO A 190 8.21 -4.65 -12.51
C PRO A 190 7.07 -3.94 -13.25
N LYS A 191 5.84 -4.31 -12.93
CA LYS A 191 4.68 -3.86 -13.69
C LYS A 191 4.37 -2.37 -13.44
N PRO A 192 3.86 -1.63 -14.43
CA PRO A 192 3.54 -0.20 -14.27
C PRO A 192 2.50 0.11 -13.19
N HIS A 193 1.66 -0.87 -12.82
CA HIS A 193 0.64 -0.74 -11.77
C HIS A 193 1.15 -1.13 -10.38
N SER A 194 2.43 -1.50 -10.23
CA SER A 194 3.04 -1.72 -8.92
C SER A 194 3.06 -0.40 -8.15
N HIS A 195 2.84 -0.48 -6.84
CA HIS A 195 2.90 0.68 -5.97
C HIS A 195 4.35 1.18 -5.87
N ILE A 196 5.28 0.25 -5.65
CA ILE A 196 6.71 0.49 -5.76
C ILE A 196 7.20 -0.23 -7.00
N ARG A 197 7.71 0.54 -7.96
CA ARG A 197 8.12 0.00 -9.25
C ARG A 197 9.55 -0.52 -9.16
N CYS A 198 9.71 -1.83 -9.32
CA CYS A 198 10.98 -2.54 -9.31
C CYS A 198 11.21 -3.17 -10.69
N PRO A 199 11.67 -2.41 -11.70
CA PRO A 199 11.68 -2.85 -13.10
C PRO A 199 12.56 -4.07 -13.36
N ASP A 200 13.60 -4.26 -12.55
CA ASP A 200 14.58 -5.34 -12.69
C ASP A 200 14.17 -6.62 -11.95
N TRP A 201 13.02 -6.62 -11.26
CA TRP A 201 12.48 -7.80 -10.58
C TRP A 201 11.66 -8.65 -11.54
N ARG A 202 11.73 -9.95 -11.37
CA ARG A 202 11.03 -10.97 -12.15
C ARG A 202 9.70 -11.33 -11.51
N ASP A 203 9.71 -11.50 -10.20
CA ASP A 203 8.51 -11.77 -9.40
C ASP A 203 8.05 -10.52 -8.64
N GLU A 204 6.75 -10.47 -8.35
CA GLU A 204 6.18 -9.44 -7.49
C GLU A 204 6.31 -9.85 -6.02
N ALA A 205 6.60 -8.88 -5.15
CA ALA A 205 6.39 -9.01 -3.72
C ALA A 205 5.11 -8.26 -3.34
N ILE A 206 4.23 -8.92 -2.60
CA ILE A 206 2.98 -8.32 -2.13
C ILE A 206 3.08 -8.18 -0.62
N LEU A 207 3.06 -6.94 -0.15
CA LEU A 207 2.87 -6.62 1.26
C LEU A 207 1.38 -6.53 1.55
N PHE A 208 0.94 -7.10 2.66
CA PHE A 208 -0.44 -6.97 3.13
C PHE A 208 -0.49 -6.91 4.65
N ARG A 209 -1.56 -6.32 5.19
CA ARG A 209 -1.76 -6.25 6.65
C ARG A 209 -2.21 -7.62 7.17
N GLY A 210 -1.51 -8.14 8.17
CA GLY A 210 -1.88 -9.31 8.95
C GLY A 210 -2.09 -8.98 10.43
N PRO A 211 -2.48 -9.97 11.26
CA PRO A 211 -2.76 -9.75 12.69
C PRO A 211 -1.56 -9.22 13.50
N GLY A 212 -0.33 -9.50 13.05
CA GLY A 212 0.91 -9.10 13.72
C GLY A 212 1.68 -7.97 13.03
N GLY A 213 1.04 -7.24 12.09
CA GLY A 213 1.68 -6.21 11.29
C GLY A 213 1.77 -6.58 9.82
N LEU A 214 2.81 -6.11 9.13
CA LEU A 214 2.99 -6.38 7.71
C LEU A 214 3.43 -7.82 7.45
N VAL A 215 2.92 -8.40 6.38
CA VAL A 215 3.28 -9.73 5.88
C VAL A 215 3.64 -9.60 4.41
N CYS A 216 4.71 -10.27 3.99
CA CYS A 216 5.17 -10.34 2.62
C CYS A 216 4.86 -11.72 2.04
N ARG A 217 4.41 -11.75 0.80
CA ARG A 217 4.32 -12.97 -0.02
C ARG A 217 4.87 -12.69 -1.40
N SER A 218 5.36 -13.74 -2.06
CA SER A 218 5.69 -13.71 -3.49
C SER A 218 5.15 -14.97 -4.17
N SER A 219 5.08 -14.94 -5.50
CA SER A 219 4.89 -16.15 -6.31
C SER A 219 6.12 -17.06 -6.27
N GLY A 220 7.31 -16.47 -6.11
CA GLY A 220 8.57 -17.17 -5.96
C GLY A 220 8.85 -17.58 -4.51
N ALA A 221 9.90 -18.40 -4.35
CA ALA A 221 10.40 -18.78 -3.03
C ALA A 221 10.95 -17.54 -2.29
N LEU A 222 10.71 -17.50 -0.97
CA LEU A 222 11.25 -16.47 -0.09
C LEU A 222 12.33 -17.03 0.82
N VAL A 223 13.29 -16.19 1.15
CA VAL A 223 14.34 -16.45 2.14
C VAL A 223 14.29 -15.32 3.17
N VAL A 224 14.37 -15.68 4.45
CA VAL A 224 14.44 -14.73 5.57
C VAL A 224 15.73 -14.96 6.33
N ASP A 225 16.61 -13.97 6.35
CA ASP A 225 17.94 -14.04 6.96
C ASP A 225 18.74 -15.30 6.56
N GLY A 226 18.73 -15.62 5.27
CA GLY A 226 19.41 -16.79 4.70
C GLY A 226 18.69 -18.14 4.91
N ARG A 227 17.50 -18.16 5.53
CA ARG A 227 16.70 -19.39 5.71
C ARG A 227 15.50 -19.42 4.75
N PRO A 228 15.31 -20.51 3.98
CA PRO A 228 14.11 -20.67 3.17
C PRO A 228 12.84 -20.56 4.02
N ALA A 229 11.82 -19.89 3.48
CA ALA A 229 10.54 -19.72 4.12
C ALA A 229 9.41 -20.18 3.20
N ASP A 230 8.45 -20.91 3.77
CA ASP A 230 7.29 -21.41 3.06
C ASP A 230 6.14 -20.41 3.15
N GLY A 231 5.66 -19.95 2.00
CA GLY A 231 4.48 -19.08 1.91
C GLY A 231 4.74 -17.64 2.36
N ALA A 232 3.79 -17.08 3.11
CA ALA A 232 3.82 -15.68 3.52
C ALA A 232 4.63 -15.51 4.81
N VAL A 233 5.50 -14.49 4.84
CA VAL A 233 6.44 -14.23 5.95
C VAL A 233 6.15 -12.89 6.63
N PRO A 234 6.23 -12.80 7.96
CA PRO A 234 6.14 -11.51 8.64
C PRO A 234 7.26 -10.55 8.19
N VAL A 235 6.92 -9.28 8.02
CA VAL A 235 7.87 -8.20 7.75
C VAL A 235 8.17 -7.51 9.07
N SER A 236 9.23 -7.96 9.72
CA SER A 236 9.63 -7.51 11.06
C SER A 236 10.91 -6.69 10.99
N PRO A 237 11.05 -5.64 11.83
CA PRO A 237 12.28 -4.86 11.86
C PRO A 237 13.54 -5.69 12.12
N GLY A 238 14.63 -5.34 11.42
CA GLY A 238 15.92 -6.01 11.55
C GLY A 238 16.03 -7.34 10.79
N HIS A 239 14.96 -7.81 10.15
CA HIS A 239 14.97 -9.00 9.30
C HIS A 239 15.03 -8.60 7.82
N ARG A 240 15.82 -9.35 7.05
CA ARG A 240 15.93 -9.18 5.59
C ARG A 240 15.14 -10.29 4.89
N ILE A 241 14.23 -9.88 4.02
CA ILE A 241 13.43 -10.77 3.18
C ILE A 241 14.00 -10.70 1.76
N GLU A 242 14.28 -11.86 1.19
CA GLU A 242 14.85 -12.01 -0.14
C GLU A 242 13.94 -12.90 -1.00
N GLY A 243 13.76 -12.49 -2.25
CA GLY A 243 13.26 -13.34 -3.33
C GLY A 243 14.40 -13.76 -4.26
N GLN A 244 14.07 -14.21 -5.47
CA GLN A 244 15.08 -14.62 -6.44
C GLN A 244 16.03 -13.46 -6.84
N ASP A 245 15.49 -12.26 -6.99
CA ASP A 245 16.15 -11.08 -7.54
C ASP A 245 15.79 -9.79 -6.82
N PHE A 246 15.27 -9.93 -5.60
CA PHE A 246 14.94 -8.80 -4.76
C PHE A 246 15.33 -9.02 -3.31
N ALA A 247 15.53 -7.90 -2.62
CA ALA A 247 15.61 -7.88 -1.17
C ALA A 247 14.89 -6.66 -0.61
N LEU A 248 14.27 -6.85 0.55
CA LEU A 248 13.66 -5.77 1.30
C LEU A 248 13.83 -5.98 2.81
N SER A 249 13.81 -4.90 3.56
CA SER A 249 13.81 -4.89 5.02
C SER A 249 12.98 -3.72 5.54
N VAL A 250 12.57 -3.80 6.80
CA VAL A 250 11.94 -2.66 7.47
C VAL A 250 12.72 -2.25 8.70
N GLU A 251 12.61 -0.97 9.04
CA GLU A 251 13.17 -0.37 10.24
C GLU A 251 12.09 0.46 10.95
N PRO A 252 12.09 0.52 12.29
CA PRO A 252 11.22 1.45 12.98
C PRO A 252 11.62 2.87 12.61
N VAL A 253 10.64 3.76 12.46
CA VAL A 253 10.95 5.19 12.39
C VAL A 253 11.45 5.61 13.76
N GLN A 254 12.74 5.93 13.85
CA GLN A 254 13.30 6.48 15.08
C GLN A 254 12.71 7.87 15.29
N GLU A 255 12.11 8.09 16.46
CA GLU A 255 11.70 9.44 16.84
C GLU A 255 12.98 10.27 17.08
N ALA A 256 13.15 11.33 16.29
CA ALA A 256 14.27 12.26 16.41
C ALA A 256 14.19 13.10 17.69
#